data_AF-A0A5D0N622-F1
#
_entry.id   AF-A0A5D0N622-F1
#
_cell.length_a   1.000
_cell.length_b   1.000
_cell.length_c   1.000
_cell.angle_alpha   90.00
_cell.angle_beta   90.00
_cell.angle_gamma   90.00
#
_symmetry.space_group_name_H-M   'P 1'
#
loop_
_entity.id
_entity.type
_entity.pdbx_description
1 polymer ?
#
loop_
_entity_poly.entity_id
_entity_poly.type
_entity_poly.pdbx_seq_one_letter_code
_entity_poly.pdbx_strand_id
1 'polypeptide(L)'
;MPVPHSLRERFRDPAFWQTFFFDAEGATRVPDATVELSVGDGCHLVLEVQGRYDSYELGIRTPLSDGVRSIGWDDMAHWHPFALRWWELDLICRAVAALDPLMPHPGPTLVLLSRFVSVQDDDDIEQVTSTMHTAFESLRPAGWVGYWPNVTDWLARRDFRGRGLSWTRDQSGNLYAVQDEDSDYPFYSMRGEPAGDPAGFPYEEWRNLLVAAGCTLGV
;
A
#
# COMPACT_ATOMS: atom_id res chain seq x y z
N MET A 1 15.27 3.58 8.07
CA MET A 1 15.08 4.32 9.33
C MET A 1 13.69 4.00 9.88
N PRO A 2 13.45 4.02 11.20
CA PRO A 2 12.08 3.91 11.73
C PRO A 2 11.24 5.11 11.27
N VAL A 3 9.91 4.95 11.21
CA VAL A 3 9.00 6.01 10.75
C VAL A 3 9.26 7.31 11.53
N PRO A 4 9.45 8.46 10.84
CA PRO A 4 9.77 9.73 11.50
C PRO A 4 8.79 10.05 12.62
N HIS A 5 9.29 10.49 13.78
CA HIS A 5 8.46 10.84 14.94
C HIS A 5 7.36 11.86 14.58
N SER A 6 7.73 12.85 13.76
CA SER A 6 6.83 13.90 13.27
C SER A 6 5.62 13.34 12.51
N LEU A 7 5.77 12.21 11.81
CA LEU A 7 4.65 11.55 11.14
C LEU A 7 3.84 10.68 12.12
N ARG A 8 4.51 9.98 13.04
CA ARG A 8 3.80 9.14 14.04
C ARG A 8 2.90 9.95 14.97
N GLU A 9 3.28 11.17 15.32
CA GLU A 9 2.42 12.08 16.08
C GLU A 9 1.11 12.40 15.33
N ARG A 10 1.14 12.42 13.99
CA ARG A 10 -0.05 12.64 13.16
C ARG A 10 -0.99 11.45 13.10
N PHE A 11 -0.55 10.23 13.43
CA PHE A 11 -1.46 9.08 13.45
C PHE A 11 -2.56 9.21 14.51
N ARG A 12 -2.40 10.10 15.49
CA ARG A 12 -3.43 10.43 16.48
C ARG A 12 -4.32 11.60 16.06
N ASP A 13 -4.05 12.22 14.92
CA ASP A 13 -4.77 13.37 14.40
C ASP A 13 -5.86 12.90 13.42
N PRO A 14 -7.16 12.99 13.75
CA PRO A 14 -8.23 12.65 12.83
C PRO A 14 -8.17 13.41 11.51
N ALA A 15 -7.72 14.67 11.53
CA ALA A 15 -7.64 15.48 10.32
C ALA A 15 -6.64 14.89 9.34
N PHE A 16 -5.53 14.34 9.83
CA PHE A 16 -4.55 13.65 8.98
C PHE A 16 -5.19 12.49 8.22
N TRP A 17 -5.92 11.60 8.91
CA TRP A 17 -6.57 10.45 8.26
C TRP A 17 -7.73 10.84 7.36
N GLN A 18 -8.49 11.89 7.70
CA GLN A 18 -9.54 12.42 6.84
C GLN A 18 -8.97 12.95 5.51
N THR A 19 -7.92 13.79 5.57
CA THR A 19 -7.26 14.28 4.36
C THR A 19 -6.65 13.12 3.56
N PHE A 20 -5.97 12.19 4.23
CA PHE A 20 -5.32 11.06 3.57
C PHE A 20 -6.29 10.15 2.81
N PHE A 21 -7.55 10.02 3.23
CA PHE A 21 -8.52 9.13 2.57
C PHE A 21 -9.47 9.80 1.57
N PHE A 22 -9.89 11.04 1.84
CA PHE A 22 -11.07 11.59 1.18
C PHE A 22 -10.80 12.72 0.22
N ASP A 23 -9.57 13.27 0.18
CA ASP A 23 -9.30 14.51 -0.55
C ASP A 23 -10.44 15.53 -0.32
N ALA A 24 -10.83 15.68 0.95
CA ALA A 24 -12.00 16.47 1.28
C ALA A 24 -11.68 17.94 0.99
N GLU A 25 -12.49 18.59 0.15
CA GLU A 25 -12.35 20.02 -0.13
C GLU A 25 -12.28 20.82 1.19
N GLY A 26 -11.21 21.61 1.34
CA GLY A 26 -10.96 22.42 2.54
C GLY A 26 -10.26 21.68 3.70
N ALA A 27 -9.89 20.41 3.53
CA ALA A 27 -9.07 19.71 4.51
C ALA A 27 -7.64 20.27 4.55
N THR A 28 -7.00 20.18 5.71
CA THR A 28 -5.59 20.56 5.85
C THR A 28 -4.74 19.56 5.08
N ARG A 29 -3.95 20.03 4.12
CA ARG A 29 -3.06 19.19 3.31
C ARG A 29 -2.15 18.33 4.19
N VAL A 30 -1.91 17.11 3.74
CA VAL A 30 -0.94 16.24 4.39
C VAL A 30 0.43 16.91 4.29
N PRO A 31 1.26 16.97 5.35
CA PRO A 31 2.61 17.50 5.22
C PRO A 31 3.46 16.57 4.35
N ASP A 32 4.44 17.13 3.66
CA ASP A 32 5.42 16.33 2.93
C ASP A 32 6.16 15.40 3.90
N ALA A 33 6.25 14.13 3.55
CA ALA A 33 6.83 13.10 4.40
C ALA A 33 7.37 11.93 3.58
N THR A 34 8.44 11.31 4.07
CA THR A 34 8.97 10.04 3.56
C THR A 34 8.85 9.01 4.67
N VAL A 35 8.18 7.90 4.36
CA VAL A 35 8.00 6.76 5.27
C VAL A 35 8.83 5.60 4.75
N GLU A 36 9.85 5.22 5.49
CA GLU A 36 10.61 4.00 5.19
C GLU A 36 10.16 2.86 6.10
N LEU A 37 9.67 1.78 5.49
CA LEU A 37 9.13 0.61 6.17
C LEU A 37 10.08 -0.56 5.92
N SER A 38 10.88 -0.92 6.92
CA SER A 38 11.79 -2.07 6.81
C SER A 38 11.03 -3.38 6.89
N VAL A 39 11.37 -4.33 6.02
CA VAL A 39 10.82 -5.69 6.03
C VAL A 39 11.88 -6.77 6.32
N GLY A 40 13.11 -6.38 6.63
CA GLY A 40 14.26 -7.27 6.83
C GLY A 40 15.32 -7.17 5.74
N ASP A 41 16.50 -7.73 5.98
CA ASP A 41 17.62 -7.85 5.01
C ASP A 41 17.99 -6.55 4.26
N GLY A 42 17.81 -5.39 4.90
CA GLY A 42 18.05 -4.08 4.29
C GLY A 42 17.05 -3.70 3.19
N CYS A 43 15.98 -4.48 3.01
CA CYS A 43 14.88 -4.17 2.11
C CYS A 43 13.86 -3.24 2.81
N HIS A 44 13.40 -2.25 2.04
CA HIS A 44 12.45 -1.25 2.48
C HIS A 44 11.38 -1.00 1.43
N LEU A 45 10.15 -0.84 1.90
CA LEU A 45 9.11 -0.14 1.17
C LEU A 45 9.20 1.35 1.54
N VAL A 46 9.15 2.24 0.56
CA VAL A 46 9.27 3.68 0.75
C VAL A 46 8.01 4.34 0.23
N LEU A 47 7.29 5.04 1.11
CA LEU A 47 6.14 5.87 0.76
C LEU A 47 6.55 7.33 0.83
N GLU A 48 6.53 8.01 -0.30
CA GLU A 48 6.70 9.45 -0.40
C GLU A 48 5.33 10.12 -0.48
N VAL A 49 5.08 11.03 0.45
CA VAL A 49 3.88 11.86 0.51
C VAL A 49 4.28 13.27 0.12
N GLN A 50 3.75 13.75 -0.99
CA GLN A 50 3.93 15.11 -1.49
C GLN A 50 2.60 15.84 -1.33
N GLY A 51 2.22 16.15 -0.09
CA GLY A 51 0.87 16.66 0.18
C GLY A 51 0.63 18.08 -0.32
N ARG A 52 1.66 18.81 -0.79
CA ARG A 52 1.43 20.01 -1.62
C ARG A 52 0.68 19.69 -2.92
N TYR A 53 0.90 18.51 -3.48
CA TYR A 53 0.38 18.05 -4.77
C TYR A 53 -0.65 16.94 -4.62
N ASP A 54 -1.02 16.58 -3.39
CA ASP A 54 -1.86 15.42 -3.06
C ASP A 54 -1.40 14.14 -3.77
N SER A 55 -0.07 14.01 -3.90
CA SER A 55 0.60 12.91 -4.59
C SER A 55 1.26 11.96 -3.60
N TYR A 56 1.09 10.67 -3.85
CA TYR A 56 1.60 9.58 -3.04
C TYR A 56 2.36 8.62 -3.95
N GLU A 57 3.66 8.45 -3.72
CA GLU A 57 4.49 7.54 -4.49
C GLU A 57 4.99 6.39 -3.60
N LEU A 58 4.79 5.18 -4.08
CA LEU A 58 5.26 3.96 -3.45
C LEU A 58 6.45 3.42 -4.24
N GLY A 59 7.54 3.15 -3.54
CA GLY A 59 8.75 2.58 -4.12
C GLY A 59 9.39 1.52 -3.24
N ILE A 60 10.40 0.86 -3.80
CA ILE A 60 11.20 -0.18 -3.16
C ILE A 60 12.65 0.27 -3.13
N ARG A 61 13.30 0.06 -1.99
CA ARG A 61 14.76 0.16 -1.87
C ARG A 61 15.30 -1.16 -1.35
N THR A 62 16.22 -1.76 -2.10
CA THR A 62 16.95 -2.97 -1.68
C THR A 62 18.45 -2.67 -1.58
N PRO A 63 19.24 -3.52 -0.91
CA PRO A 63 20.70 -3.39 -0.90
C PRO A 63 21.35 -3.45 -2.30
N LEU A 64 20.64 -4.00 -3.29
CA LEU A 64 21.10 -4.15 -4.66
C LEU A 64 20.72 -2.97 -5.56
N SER A 65 19.90 -2.03 -5.07
CA SER A 65 19.35 -0.93 -5.87
C SER A 65 20.14 0.36 -5.65
N ASP A 66 20.44 1.09 -6.73
CA ASP A 66 21.07 2.43 -6.71
C ASP A 66 20.08 3.56 -6.34
N GLY A 67 19.04 3.25 -5.55
CA GLY A 67 18.00 4.21 -5.17
C GLY A 67 16.66 3.56 -4.86
N VAL A 68 15.62 4.40 -4.75
CA VAL A 68 14.22 3.97 -4.64
C VAL A 68 13.68 3.75 -6.05
N ARG A 69 13.12 2.57 -6.32
CA ARG A 69 12.46 2.23 -7.58
C ARG A 69 10.94 2.30 -7.39
N SER A 70 10.27 3.11 -8.21
CA SER A 70 8.81 3.30 -8.15
C SER A 70 8.06 2.00 -8.48
N ILE A 71 6.98 1.73 -7.76
CA ILE A 71 6.11 0.56 -7.95
C ILE A 71 4.62 0.91 -8.07
N GLY A 72 4.26 2.13 -7.70
CA GLY A 72 2.92 2.67 -7.89
C GLY A 72 2.85 4.10 -7.39
N TRP A 73 1.91 4.86 -7.92
CA TRP A 73 1.68 6.23 -7.46
C TRP A 73 0.19 6.56 -7.54
N ASP A 74 -0.19 7.58 -6.79
CA ASP A 74 -1.53 8.14 -6.79
C ASP A 74 -1.40 9.66 -6.71
N ASP A 75 -1.58 10.33 -7.84
CA ASP A 75 -1.53 11.79 -8.00
C ASP A 75 -2.93 12.38 -8.25
N MET A 76 -3.98 11.56 -8.06
CA MET A 76 -5.38 11.90 -8.30
C MET A 76 -5.75 12.27 -9.74
N ALA A 77 -4.81 12.21 -10.69
CA ALA A 77 -5.02 12.63 -12.08
C ALA A 77 -4.67 11.52 -13.09
N HIS A 78 -3.53 10.87 -12.89
CA HIS A 78 -2.99 9.77 -13.71
C HIS A 78 -2.46 8.65 -12.80
N TRP A 79 -3.29 8.20 -11.86
CA TRP A 79 -2.90 7.26 -10.81
C TRP A 79 -2.52 5.88 -11.39
N HIS A 80 -1.51 5.20 -10.83
CA HIS A 80 -1.25 3.77 -11.02
C HIS A 80 -1.11 3.11 -9.64
N PRO A 81 -2.18 3.09 -8.82
CA PRO A 81 -2.04 2.78 -7.41
C PRO A 81 -1.89 1.28 -7.16
N PHE A 82 -2.39 0.41 -8.04
CA PHE A 82 -2.59 -1.01 -7.72
C PHE A 82 -1.33 -1.87 -7.87
N ALA A 83 -0.34 -1.62 -7.02
CA ALA A 83 0.92 -2.36 -6.95
C ALA A 83 0.82 -3.65 -6.14
N LEU A 84 -0.09 -3.71 -5.17
CA LEU A 84 -0.13 -4.77 -4.15
C LEU A 84 -1.34 -5.70 -4.34
N ARG A 85 -1.09 -6.99 -4.20
CA ARG A 85 -2.10 -7.98 -3.81
C ARG A 85 -2.35 -7.89 -2.29
N TRP A 86 -3.54 -8.28 -1.83
CA TRP A 86 -3.86 -8.26 -0.40
C TRP A 86 -2.88 -9.08 0.45
N TRP A 87 -2.55 -10.31 0.04
CA TRP A 87 -1.62 -11.16 0.80
C TRP A 87 -0.19 -10.58 0.86
N GLU A 88 0.25 -9.87 -0.18
CA GLU A 88 1.56 -9.19 -0.20
C GLU A 88 1.55 -8.02 0.80
N LEU A 89 0.47 -7.25 0.83
CA LEU A 89 0.28 -6.15 1.79
C LEU A 89 0.27 -6.68 3.23
N ASP A 90 -0.48 -7.75 3.52
CA ASP A 90 -0.54 -8.36 4.85
C ASP A 90 0.83 -8.84 5.32
N LEU A 91 1.54 -9.58 4.46
CA LEU A 91 2.89 -10.08 4.71
C LEU A 91 3.86 -8.93 5.07
N ILE A 92 3.86 -7.88 4.25
CA ILE A 92 4.71 -6.69 4.45
C ILE A 92 4.37 -6.01 5.78
N CYS A 93 3.09 -5.79 6.07
CA CYS A 93 2.68 -5.11 7.30
C CYS A 93 3.09 -5.91 8.55
N ARG A 94 2.97 -7.24 8.49
CA ARG A 94 3.39 -8.13 9.58
C ARG A 94 4.91 -8.11 9.77
N ALA A 95 5.69 -8.15 8.69
CA ALA A 95 7.14 -8.05 8.76
C ALA A 95 7.59 -6.70 9.36
N VAL A 96 6.96 -5.60 8.95
CA VAL A 96 7.20 -4.27 9.55
C VAL A 96 6.90 -4.28 11.04
N ALA A 97 5.75 -4.82 11.46
CA ALA A 97 5.36 -4.87 12.86
C ALA A 97 6.31 -5.74 13.72
N ALA A 98 6.90 -6.79 13.14
CA ALA A 98 7.89 -7.62 13.81
C ALA A 98 9.21 -6.87 14.08
N LEU A 99 9.57 -5.91 13.21
CA LEU A 99 10.80 -5.13 13.29
C LEU A 99 10.63 -3.79 14.04
N ASP A 100 9.44 -3.19 13.98
CA ASP A 100 9.12 -1.91 14.62
C ASP A 100 7.85 -2.03 15.48
N PRO A 101 8.00 -2.21 16.81
CA PRO A 101 6.86 -2.29 17.74
C PRO A 101 5.96 -1.05 17.75
N LEU A 102 6.42 0.08 17.21
CA LEU A 102 5.65 1.33 17.12
C LEU A 102 4.73 1.35 15.89
N MET A 103 4.83 0.32 15.03
CA MET A 103 4.04 0.12 13.83
C MET A 103 3.29 -1.22 13.91
N PRO A 104 2.35 -1.38 14.86
CA PRO A 104 1.63 -2.64 15.05
C PRO A 104 0.80 -3.01 13.81
N HIS A 105 0.53 -4.30 13.67
CA HIS A 105 -0.35 -4.83 12.65
C HIS A 105 -1.51 -5.64 13.30
N PRO A 106 -2.77 -5.39 12.91
CA PRO A 106 -3.25 -4.33 12.01
C PRO A 106 -3.05 -2.92 12.62
N GLY A 107 -2.76 -1.91 11.79
CA GLY A 107 -2.43 -0.56 12.31
C GLY A 107 -1.96 0.43 11.23
N PRO A 108 -1.13 1.44 11.58
CA PRO A 108 -0.81 2.56 10.70
C PRO A 108 -0.19 2.14 9.35
N THR A 109 0.70 1.14 9.34
CA THR A 109 1.32 0.63 8.11
C THR A 109 0.28 0.14 7.11
N LEU A 110 -0.69 -0.64 7.60
CA LEU A 110 -1.75 -1.17 6.76
C LEU A 110 -2.60 -0.04 6.17
N VAL A 111 -2.94 0.95 6.99
CA VAL A 111 -3.77 2.08 6.55
C VAL A 111 -3.04 2.94 5.51
N LEU A 112 -1.77 3.25 5.71
CA LEU A 112 -0.95 4.00 4.74
C LEU A 112 -0.84 3.28 3.39
N LEU A 113 -0.59 1.97 3.41
CA LEU A 113 -0.37 1.19 2.20
C LEU A 113 -1.65 0.70 1.54
N SER A 114 -2.80 0.74 2.23
CA SER A 114 -4.11 0.33 1.71
C SER A 114 -4.60 1.14 0.49
N ARG A 115 -3.93 2.25 0.18
CA ARG A 115 -4.12 2.99 -1.07
C ARG A 115 -3.66 2.20 -2.29
N PHE A 116 -2.61 1.38 -2.14
CA PHE A 116 -1.91 0.73 -3.24
C PHE A 116 -2.33 -0.72 -3.49
N VAL A 117 -3.41 -1.17 -2.86
CA VAL A 117 -3.88 -2.56 -2.92
C VAL A 117 -5.10 -2.69 -3.81
N SER A 118 -5.17 -3.82 -4.48
CA SER A 118 -6.37 -4.27 -5.19
C SER A 118 -6.88 -5.55 -4.55
N VAL A 119 -8.18 -5.61 -4.30
CA VAL A 119 -8.89 -6.75 -3.71
C VAL A 119 -9.49 -7.59 -4.84
N GLN A 120 -9.20 -8.88 -4.84
CA GLN A 120 -9.41 -9.81 -5.95
C GLN A 120 -10.38 -10.94 -5.59
N ASP A 121 -10.79 -11.72 -6.59
CA ASP A 121 -11.76 -12.82 -6.42
C ASP A 121 -11.29 -13.93 -5.48
N ASP A 122 -9.97 -14.10 -5.35
CA ASP A 122 -9.35 -15.10 -4.49
C ASP A 122 -8.98 -14.59 -3.09
N ASP A 123 -9.29 -13.32 -2.77
CA ASP A 123 -9.09 -12.78 -1.43
C ASP A 123 -10.30 -13.11 -0.51
N ASP A 124 -10.02 -13.45 0.76
CA ASP A 124 -11.06 -13.63 1.78
C ASP A 124 -11.58 -12.26 2.23
N ILE A 125 -12.76 -11.89 1.72
CA ILE A 125 -13.33 -10.55 1.94
C ILE A 125 -13.76 -10.31 3.37
N GLU A 126 -14.22 -11.33 4.08
CA GLU A 126 -14.54 -11.19 5.50
C GLU A 126 -13.27 -10.91 6.30
N GLN A 127 -12.17 -11.60 5.99
CA GLN A 127 -10.88 -11.35 6.61
C GLN A 127 -10.34 -9.96 6.26
N VAL A 128 -10.35 -9.57 4.98
CA VAL A 128 -9.87 -8.27 4.49
C VAL A 128 -10.61 -7.13 5.22
N THR A 129 -11.94 -7.21 5.23
CA THR A 129 -12.79 -6.16 5.83
C THR A 129 -12.62 -6.08 7.34
N SER A 130 -12.54 -7.21 8.03
CA SER A 130 -12.27 -7.28 9.47
C SER A 130 -10.90 -6.70 9.85
N THR A 131 -9.87 -7.01 9.06
CA THR A 131 -8.50 -6.52 9.28
C THR A 131 -8.42 -5.01 9.09
N MET A 132 -9.02 -4.48 8.01
CA MET A 132 -9.08 -3.04 7.77
C MET A 132 -9.90 -2.30 8.81
N HIS A 133 -11.04 -2.86 9.24
CA HIS A 133 -11.85 -2.30 10.32
C HIS A 133 -11.03 -2.17 11.62
N THR A 134 -10.32 -3.25 11.98
CA THR A 134 -9.45 -3.26 13.16
C THR A 134 -8.35 -2.21 13.07
N ALA A 135 -7.73 -2.04 11.90
CA ALA A 135 -6.72 -1.01 11.69
C ALA A 135 -7.30 0.40 11.82
N PHE A 136 -8.46 0.68 11.24
CA PHE A 136 -9.12 1.98 11.37
C PHE A 136 -9.49 2.30 12.82
N GLU A 137 -10.07 1.36 13.55
CA GLU A 137 -10.46 1.59 14.94
C GLU A 137 -9.25 1.71 15.87
N SER A 138 -8.12 1.04 15.58
CA SER A 138 -6.88 1.19 16.34
C SER A 138 -6.29 2.61 16.30
N LEU A 139 -6.61 3.35 15.23
CA LEU A 139 -6.13 4.72 14.99
C LEU A 139 -7.13 5.78 15.44
N ARG A 140 -8.38 5.38 15.71
CA ARG A 140 -9.46 6.30 16.07
C ARG A 140 -9.22 6.86 17.47
N PRO A 141 -9.15 8.20 17.66
CA PRO A 141 -9.00 8.75 18.99
C PRO A 141 -10.20 8.44 19.87
N ALA A 142 -9.92 8.15 21.15
CA ALA A 142 -10.95 7.85 22.13
C ALA A 142 -11.97 9.00 22.23
N GLY A 143 -13.25 8.67 22.11
CA GLY A 143 -14.35 9.65 22.15
C GLY A 143 -14.54 10.47 20.87
N TRP A 144 -13.87 10.13 19.75
CA TRP A 144 -14.09 10.80 18.47
C TRP A 144 -15.49 10.50 17.90
N VAL A 145 -16.31 11.54 17.75
CA VAL A 145 -17.68 11.48 17.24
C VAL A 145 -17.83 12.03 15.81
N GLY A 146 -16.76 12.58 15.24
CA GLY A 146 -16.76 13.09 13.87
C GLY A 146 -16.66 11.96 12.84
N TYR A 147 -16.64 12.35 11.56
CA TYR A 147 -16.39 11.41 10.47
C TYR A 147 -15.07 10.64 10.70
N TRP A 148 -15.08 9.34 10.38
CA TRP A 148 -13.92 8.48 10.42
C TRP A 148 -13.93 7.58 9.17
N PRO A 149 -12.77 7.30 8.54
CA PRO A 149 -12.71 6.36 7.43
C PRO A 149 -13.35 5.03 7.79
N ASN A 150 -14.17 4.50 6.89
CA ASN A 150 -14.80 3.20 7.06
C ASN A 150 -14.42 2.25 5.93
N VAL A 151 -14.58 0.96 6.22
CA VAL A 151 -14.18 -0.12 5.31
C VAL A 151 -15.01 -0.12 4.02
N THR A 152 -16.28 0.25 4.07
CA THR A 152 -17.16 0.28 2.90
C THR A 152 -16.66 1.28 1.86
N ASP A 153 -16.39 2.52 2.29
CA ASP A 153 -15.87 3.59 1.41
C ASP A 153 -14.49 3.23 0.87
N TRP A 154 -13.64 2.63 1.71
CA TRP A 154 -12.33 2.15 1.28
C TRP A 154 -12.45 1.07 0.21
N LEU A 155 -13.23 0.01 0.47
CA LEU A 155 -13.36 -1.16 -0.40
C LEU A 155 -13.97 -0.80 -1.75
N ALA A 156 -14.95 0.10 -1.79
CA ALA A 156 -15.60 0.52 -3.04
C ALA A 156 -14.61 0.99 -4.13
N ARG A 157 -13.44 1.52 -3.74
CA ARG A 157 -12.39 1.98 -4.67
C ARG A 157 -11.33 0.93 -5.01
N ARG A 158 -11.29 -0.20 -4.29
CA ARG A 158 -10.25 -1.25 -4.40
C ARG A 158 -10.82 -2.63 -4.73
N ASP A 159 -12.13 -2.79 -4.77
CA ASP A 159 -12.79 -4.05 -5.07
C ASP A 159 -12.77 -4.32 -6.58
N PHE A 160 -11.92 -5.25 -7.02
CA PHE A 160 -11.82 -5.69 -8.42
C PHE A 160 -12.43 -7.06 -8.67
N ARG A 161 -13.12 -7.63 -7.67
CA ARG A 161 -13.83 -8.89 -7.82
C ARG A 161 -14.83 -8.84 -8.97
N GLY A 162 -14.81 -9.86 -9.83
CA GLY A 162 -15.69 -9.95 -10.99
C GLY A 162 -15.50 -8.85 -12.04
N ARG A 163 -14.37 -8.11 -12.04
CA ARG A 163 -14.10 -7.02 -13.00
C ARG A 163 -13.19 -7.41 -14.18
N GLY A 164 -13.08 -8.70 -14.46
CA GLY A 164 -12.25 -9.21 -15.56
C GLY A 164 -10.76 -8.94 -15.33
N LEU A 165 -10.31 -9.01 -14.07
CA LEU A 165 -8.91 -8.87 -13.69
C LEU A 165 -8.38 -10.21 -13.23
N SER A 166 -7.32 -10.67 -13.86
CA SER A 166 -6.62 -11.89 -13.48
C SER A 166 -5.16 -11.59 -13.17
N TRP A 167 -4.57 -12.42 -12.30
CA TRP A 167 -3.15 -12.34 -12.00
C TRP A 167 -2.48 -13.64 -12.42
N THR A 168 -1.42 -13.52 -13.19
CA THR A 168 -0.68 -14.66 -13.74
C THR A 168 0.80 -14.54 -13.43
N ARG A 169 1.52 -15.66 -13.55
CA ARG A 169 2.96 -15.73 -13.27
C ARG A 169 3.74 -16.02 -14.54
N ASP A 170 4.86 -15.34 -14.70
CA ASP A 170 5.87 -15.72 -15.68
C ASP A 170 6.69 -16.94 -15.22
N GLN A 171 7.65 -17.38 -16.05
CA GLN A 171 8.56 -18.50 -15.74
C GLN A 171 9.45 -18.24 -14.52
N SER A 172 9.69 -16.98 -14.18
CA SER A 172 10.50 -16.56 -13.03
C SER A 172 9.65 -16.35 -11.77
N GLY A 173 8.35 -16.68 -11.82
CA GLY A 173 7.40 -16.52 -10.73
C GLY A 173 6.90 -15.09 -10.52
N ASN A 174 7.21 -14.15 -11.40
CA ASN A 174 6.75 -12.76 -11.31
C ASN A 174 5.25 -12.71 -11.53
N LEU A 175 4.52 -12.25 -10.52
CA LEU A 175 3.08 -12.10 -10.60
C LEU A 175 2.73 -10.74 -11.22
N TYR A 176 1.95 -10.75 -12.30
CA TYR A 176 1.51 -9.55 -13.01
C TYR A 176 0.03 -9.62 -13.34
N ALA A 177 -0.59 -8.46 -13.53
CA ALA A 177 -2.00 -8.32 -13.79
C ALA A 177 -2.29 -8.37 -15.30
N VAL A 178 -3.37 -9.06 -15.65
CA VAL A 178 -3.95 -9.09 -16.99
C VAL A 178 -5.41 -8.73 -16.87
N GLN A 179 -5.81 -7.67 -17.55
CA GLN A 179 -7.20 -7.21 -17.61
C GLN A 179 -7.81 -7.61 -18.95
N ASP A 180 -9.04 -8.12 -18.91
CA ASP A 180 -9.82 -8.44 -20.10
C ASP A 180 -10.02 -7.18 -20.98
N GLU A 181 -9.82 -7.32 -22.29
CA GLU A 181 -9.91 -6.21 -23.26
C GLU A 181 -11.29 -5.52 -23.25
N ASP A 182 -12.34 -6.26 -22.89
CA ASP A 182 -13.73 -5.80 -22.83
C ASP A 182 -14.14 -5.23 -21.45
N SER A 183 -13.19 -5.06 -20.51
CA SER A 183 -13.51 -4.55 -19.18
C SER A 183 -13.76 -3.03 -19.20
N ASP A 184 -14.98 -2.62 -18.80
CA ASP A 184 -15.34 -1.21 -18.62
C ASP A 184 -14.71 -0.57 -17.36
N TYR A 185 -13.98 -1.33 -16.55
CA TYR A 185 -13.39 -0.87 -15.28
C TYR A 185 -11.87 -0.77 -15.38
N PRO A 186 -11.29 0.39 -15.68
CA PRO A 186 -9.86 0.50 -15.91
C PRO A 186 -9.05 0.11 -14.66
N PHE A 187 -8.09 -0.79 -14.85
CA PHE A 187 -7.14 -1.19 -13.82
C PHE A 187 -5.79 -0.51 -14.05
N TYR A 188 -5.47 0.47 -13.20
CA TYR A 188 -4.23 1.23 -13.31
C TYR A 188 -3.15 0.65 -12.40
N SER A 189 -2.20 -0.05 -12.98
CA SER A 189 -1.08 -0.66 -12.27
C SER A 189 0.19 -0.61 -13.10
N MET A 190 1.32 -0.47 -12.41
CA MET A 190 2.62 -0.71 -13.03
C MET A 190 2.91 -2.20 -13.24
N ARG A 191 2.17 -3.12 -12.60
CA ARG A 191 2.37 -4.58 -12.68
C ARG A 191 1.79 -5.17 -13.96
N GLY A 192 2.25 -4.66 -15.09
CA GLY A 192 2.05 -5.28 -16.40
C GLY A 192 3.02 -6.43 -16.65
N GLU A 193 2.82 -7.12 -17.77
CA GLU A 193 3.69 -8.22 -18.19
C GLU A 193 5.18 -7.79 -18.17
N PRO A 194 6.09 -8.60 -17.58
CA PRO A 194 7.52 -8.29 -17.54
C PRO A 194 8.10 -8.12 -18.95
N ALA A 195 8.28 -6.88 -19.40
CA ALA A 195 8.76 -6.58 -20.76
C ALA A 195 10.28 -6.29 -20.85
N GLY A 196 11.00 -6.38 -19.73
CA GLY A 196 12.43 -6.04 -19.65
C GLY A 196 12.73 -4.53 -19.71
N ASP A 197 11.70 -3.68 -19.62
CA ASP A 197 11.84 -2.23 -19.53
C ASP A 197 12.36 -1.82 -18.14
N PRO A 198 13.52 -1.15 -18.03
CA PRO A 198 14.02 -0.61 -16.77
C PRO A 198 13.08 0.40 -16.09
N ALA A 199 12.20 1.07 -16.85
CA ALA A 199 11.17 1.96 -16.31
C ALA A 199 9.92 1.22 -15.82
N GLY A 200 9.78 -0.06 -16.16
CA GLY A 200 8.68 -0.91 -15.72
C GLY A 200 8.79 -1.34 -14.26
N PHE A 201 7.84 -2.17 -13.82
CA PHE A 201 7.81 -2.66 -12.45
C PHE A 201 9.09 -3.44 -12.08
N PRO A 202 9.76 -3.12 -10.95
CA PRO A 202 11.03 -3.71 -10.55
C PRO A 202 10.82 -5.10 -9.93
N TYR A 203 10.54 -6.10 -10.77
CA TYR A 203 10.18 -7.45 -10.36
C TYR A 203 11.26 -8.17 -9.54
N GLU A 204 12.54 -7.95 -9.84
CA GLU A 204 13.62 -8.57 -9.07
C GLU A 204 13.68 -8.02 -7.64
N GLU A 205 13.67 -6.70 -7.51
CA GLU A 205 13.60 -6.01 -6.21
C GLU A 205 12.34 -6.38 -5.43
N TRP A 206 11.20 -6.51 -6.10
CA TRP A 206 9.95 -6.93 -5.48
C TRP A 206 10.04 -8.34 -4.88
N ARG A 207 10.59 -9.31 -5.62
CA ARG A 207 10.79 -10.67 -5.10
C ARG A 207 11.74 -10.67 -3.91
N ASN A 208 12.83 -9.92 -3.99
CA ASN A 208 13.79 -9.81 -2.88
C ASN A 208 13.13 -9.22 -1.63
N LEU A 209 12.27 -8.20 -1.79
CA LEU A 209 11.49 -7.61 -0.71
C LEU A 209 10.52 -8.63 -0.08
N LEU A 210 9.79 -9.40 -0.89
CA LEU A 210 8.85 -10.41 -0.37
C LEU A 210 9.58 -11.56 0.33
N VAL A 211 10.73 -12.00 -0.18
CA VAL A 211 11.58 -13.01 0.47
C VAL A 211 12.08 -12.49 1.81
N ALA A 212 12.59 -11.26 1.87
CA ALA A 212 13.04 -10.65 3.12
C ALA A 212 11.90 -10.56 4.15
N ALA A 213 10.69 -10.18 3.71
CA ALA A 213 9.51 -10.15 4.57
C ALA A 213 9.14 -11.54 5.12
N GLY A 214 9.19 -12.58 4.28
CA GLY A 214 8.97 -13.97 4.69
C GLY A 214 10.02 -14.44 5.71
N CYS A 215 11.30 -14.23 5.42
CA CYS A 215 12.41 -14.53 6.33
C CYS A 215 12.25 -13.86 7.71
N THR A 216 11.84 -12.58 7.73
CA THR A 216 11.58 -11.83 8.98
C THR A 216 10.49 -12.49 9.84
N LEU A 217 9.50 -13.13 9.22
CA LEU A 217 8.40 -13.82 9.91
C LEU A 217 8.65 -15.32 10.13
N GLY A 218 9.71 -15.88 9.53
CA GLY A 218 10.00 -17.31 9.56
C GLY A 218 9.05 -18.16 8.72
N VAL A 219 8.56 -17.62 7.59
CA VAL A 219 7.65 -18.31 6.64
C VAL A 219 8.22 -18.39 5.23
#